data_AF-A0A1B9MYT3-F1
#
_entry.id   AF-A0A1B9MYT3-F1
#
_cell.length_a   1.000
_cell.length_b   1.000
_cell.length_c   1.000
_cell.angle_alpha   90.00
_cell.angle_beta   90.00
_cell.angle_gamma   90.00
#
_symmetry.space_group_name_H-M   'P 1'
#
loop_
_entity.id
_entity.type
_entity.pdbx_description
1 polymer ?
#
loop_
_entity_poly.entity_id
_entity_poly.type
_entity_poly.pdbx_seq_one_letter_code
_entity_poly.pdbx_strand_id
1 'polypeptide(L)'
;MVQAQNANLNMAAKQDIKIDSVDGELIITASEKITLICGGSYIKISEEGIELGTQDNVYLKCNVMQKMGTAQKNIQNELPSICKGVQQDSAEKHAIIVERK
;
A
#
# COMPACT_ATOMS: atom_id res chain seq x y z
N MET A 1 30.72 9.80 8.30
CA MET A 1 29.67 8.81 7.99
C MET A 1 29.30 8.07 9.27
N VAL A 2 28.02 7.85 9.52
CA VAL A 2 27.55 6.99 10.62
C VAL A 2 27.12 5.68 9.98
N GLN A 3 27.78 4.57 10.32
CA GLN A 3 27.52 3.26 9.73
C GLN A 3 27.71 2.17 10.78
N ALA A 4 26.89 1.12 10.70
CA ALA A 4 27.04 -0.11 11.48
C ALA A 4 27.09 -1.29 10.50
N GLN A 5 28.29 -1.76 10.15
CA GLN A 5 28.50 -2.71 9.04
C GLN A 5 28.11 -4.15 9.39
N ASN A 6 28.23 -4.54 10.67
CA ASN A 6 27.93 -5.90 11.17
C ASN A 6 27.03 -5.87 12.41
N ALA A 7 26.30 -4.77 12.62
CA ALA A 7 25.49 -4.54 13.80
C ALA A 7 24.31 -3.62 13.47
N ASN A 8 23.41 -3.45 14.43
CA ASN A 8 22.23 -2.61 14.26
C ASN A 8 22.55 -1.15 14.57
N LEU A 9 21.93 -0.24 13.81
CA LEU A 9 21.86 1.19 14.15
C LEU A 9 20.51 1.48 14.80
N ASN A 10 20.50 2.02 16.01
CA ASN A 10 19.29 2.49 16.70
C ASN A 10 19.40 3.98 17.01
N MET A 11 18.35 4.74 16.72
CA MET A 11 18.26 6.18 16.98
C MET A 11 16.95 6.48 17.71
N ALA A 12 17.04 7.07 18.89
CA ALA A 12 15.89 7.42 19.71
C ALA A 12 16.10 8.79 20.36
N ALA A 13 15.01 9.56 20.50
CA ALA A 13 15.02 10.86 21.17
C ALA A 13 13.78 11.00 22.06
N LYS A 14 13.89 11.81 23.12
CA LYS A 14 12.75 12.17 23.99
C LYS A 14 11.81 13.18 23.32
N GLN A 15 12.36 13.98 22.41
CA GLN A 15 11.66 15.02 21.65
C GLN A 15 11.70 14.61 20.16
N ASP A 16 11.89 15.58 19.29
CA ASP A 16 11.82 15.37 17.85
C ASP A 16 13.15 14.85 17.27
N ILE A 17 13.03 14.03 16.21
CA ILE A 17 14.12 13.72 15.29
C ILE A 17 13.75 14.35 13.95
N LYS A 18 14.61 15.22 13.43
CA LYS A 18 14.45 15.85 12.11
C LYS A 18 15.52 15.33 11.17
N ILE A 19 15.10 14.83 10.01
CA ILE A 19 15.99 14.35 8.94
C ILE A 19 15.63 15.13 7.68
N ASP A 20 16.50 16.04 7.25
CA ASP A 20 16.30 16.88 6.06
C ASP A 20 17.48 16.72 5.10
N SER A 21 17.19 16.86 3.81
CA SER A 21 18.19 17.11 2.76
C SER A 21 17.99 18.54 2.25
N VAL A 22 19.07 19.34 2.18
CA VAL A 22 18.98 20.77 1.80
C VAL A 22 19.04 20.95 0.30
N ASP A 23 20.02 20.32 -0.35
CA ASP A 23 20.28 20.48 -1.79
C ASP A 23 20.14 19.16 -2.58
N GLY A 24 19.72 18.08 -1.92
CA GLY A 24 19.70 16.74 -2.50
C GLY A 24 18.42 15.96 -2.18
N GLU A 25 18.58 14.65 -2.10
CA GLU A 25 17.49 13.71 -1.83
C GLU A 25 17.71 12.95 -0.53
N LEU A 26 16.64 12.32 -0.05
CA LEU A 26 16.66 11.38 1.05
C LEU A 26 16.29 10.01 0.50
N ILE A 27 17.26 9.08 0.49
CA ILE A 27 17.06 7.70 0.05
C ILE A 27 17.07 6.80 1.28
N ILE A 28 15.98 6.07 1.49
CA ILE A 28 15.88 4.99 2.48
C ILE A 28 15.75 3.67 1.71
N THR A 29 16.75 2.81 1.84
CA THR A 29 16.76 1.48 1.21
C THR A 29 16.85 0.42 2.29
N ALA A 30 16.07 -0.64 2.14
CA ALA A 30 16.17 -1.84 2.96
C ALA A 30 16.10 -3.08 2.06
N SER A 31 16.82 -4.14 2.43
CA SER A 31 16.76 -5.42 1.72
C SER A 31 15.49 -6.21 1.98
N GLU A 32 14.91 -6.05 3.19
CA GLU A 32 13.75 -6.83 3.62
C GLU A 32 12.48 -5.98 3.70
N LYS A 33 12.50 -4.91 4.49
CA LYS A 33 11.29 -4.13 4.79
C LYS A 33 11.58 -2.72 5.27
N ILE A 34 10.74 -1.78 4.85
CA ILE A 34 10.61 -0.44 5.45
C ILE A 34 9.26 -0.36 6.16
N THR A 35 9.25 0.17 7.38
CA THR A 35 8.01 0.33 8.17
C THR A 35 8.01 1.68 8.86
N LEU A 36 7.00 2.49 8.57
CA LEU A 36 6.76 3.79 9.20
C LEU A 36 5.50 3.66 10.06
N ILE A 37 5.58 3.93 11.37
CA ILE A 37 4.46 3.76 12.31
C ILE A 37 4.21 5.07 13.05
N CYS A 38 2.95 5.48 13.16
CA CYS A 38 2.52 6.62 13.96
C CYS A 38 1.07 6.44 14.43
N GLY A 39 0.83 6.54 15.75
CA GLY A 39 -0.53 6.55 16.31
C GLY A 39 -1.39 5.33 15.92
N GLY A 40 -0.79 4.14 15.78
CA GLY A 40 -1.48 2.92 15.35
C GLY A 40 -1.66 2.77 13.83
N SER A 41 -1.37 3.82 13.05
CA SER A 41 -1.31 3.74 11.58
C SER A 41 0.10 3.39 11.11
N TYR A 42 0.20 2.76 9.94
CA TYR A 42 1.49 2.41 9.35
C TYR A 42 1.53 2.38 7.83
N ILE A 43 2.75 2.53 7.30
CA ILE A 43 3.11 2.25 5.91
C ILE A 43 4.17 1.15 5.94
N LYS A 44 3.92 0.04 5.24
CA LYS A 44 4.83 -1.09 5.12
C LYS A 44 5.20 -1.31 3.66
N ILE A 45 6.49 -1.41 3.36
CA ILE A 45 7.03 -1.73 2.05
C ILE A 45 7.88 -2.99 2.20
N SER A 46 7.53 -4.06 1.49
CA SER A 46 8.23 -5.35 1.50
C SER A 46 8.12 -6.03 0.14
N GLU A 47 8.63 -7.26 0.04
CA GLU A 47 8.46 -8.12 -1.15
C GLU A 47 6.99 -8.38 -1.54
N GLU A 48 6.08 -8.30 -0.57
CA GLU A 48 4.63 -8.46 -0.78
C GLU A 48 3.98 -7.21 -1.41
N GLY A 49 4.72 -6.10 -1.48
CA GLY A 49 4.26 -4.82 -2.01
C GLY A 49 4.13 -3.74 -0.94
N ILE A 50 3.14 -2.86 -1.12
CA ILE A 50 2.88 -1.71 -0.24
C ILE A 50 1.56 -1.92 0.50
N GLU A 51 1.61 -1.78 1.82
CA GLU A 51 0.45 -1.88 2.70
C GLU A 51 0.27 -0.58 3.50
N LEU A 52 -0.96 -0.06 3.50
CA LEU A 52 -1.39 1.12 4.26
C LEU A 52 -2.42 0.65 5.29
N GLY A 53 -2.06 0.66 6.58
CA GLY A 53 -2.94 0.25 7.66
C GLY A 53 -3.29 1.40 8.58
N THR A 54 -4.57 1.54 8.93
CA THR A 54 -5.06 2.53 9.90
C THR A 54 -6.39 2.07 10.49
N GLN A 55 -6.79 2.62 11.64
CA GLN A 55 -8.06 2.34 12.28
C GLN A 55 -9.24 3.02 11.58
N ASP A 56 -9.00 4.18 10.98
CA ASP A 56 -10.02 5.02 10.36
C ASP A 56 -9.80 5.09 8.83
N ASN A 57 -10.13 6.20 8.20
CA ASN A 57 -10.05 6.39 6.76
C ASN A 57 -8.66 6.83 6.29
N VAL A 58 -8.28 6.38 5.09
CA VAL A 58 -7.12 6.92 4.36
C VAL A 58 -7.60 8.06 3.46
N TYR A 59 -7.09 9.27 3.70
CA TYR A 59 -7.40 10.45 2.89
C TYR A 59 -6.37 10.65 1.78
N LEU A 60 -6.79 10.53 0.53
CA LEU A 60 -5.93 10.74 -0.65
C LEU A 60 -6.30 12.05 -1.35
N LYS A 61 -5.61 13.13 -1.02
CA LYS A 61 -5.80 14.44 -1.65
C LYS A 61 -4.88 14.57 -2.88
N CYS A 62 -5.39 14.21 -4.05
CA CYS A 62 -4.64 14.19 -5.30
C CYS A 62 -5.50 14.66 -6.48
N ASN A 63 -4.87 15.16 -7.55
CA ASN A 63 -5.58 15.53 -8.79
C ASN A 63 -6.03 14.29 -9.57
N VAL A 64 -5.21 13.24 -9.56
CA VAL A 64 -5.46 11.98 -10.26
C VAL A 64 -5.12 10.83 -9.33
N MET A 65 -6.05 9.90 -9.19
CA MET A 65 -5.84 8.57 -8.61
C MET A 65 -6.12 7.55 -9.71
N GLN A 66 -5.13 6.72 -10.04
CA GLN A 66 -5.30 5.63 -10.99
C GLN A 66 -5.38 4.31 -10.23
N LYS A 67 -6.52 3.64 -10.34
CA LYS A 67 -6.70 2.27 -9.89
C LYS A 67 -6.65 1.36 -11.11
N MET A 68 -5.83 0.31 -11.07
CA MET A 68 -5.87 -0.71 -12.10
C MET A 68 -7.21 -1.46 -12.06
N GLY A 69 -7.75 -1.74 -13.24
CA GLY A 69 -8.94 -2.57 -13.40
C GLY A 69 -8.71 -3.99 -12.86
N THR A 70 -9.78 -4.75 -12.71
CA THR A 70 -9.68 -6.16 -12.32
C THR A 70 -8.88 -6.94 -13.37
N ALA A 71 -8.06 -7.89 -12.91
CA ALA A 71 -7.43 -8.84 -13.84
C ALA A 71 -8.54 -9.71 -14.45
N GLN A 72 -8.82 -9.52 -15.74
CA GLN A 72 -9.86 -10.28 -16.42
C GLN A 72 -9.33 -11.68 -16.74
N LYS A 73 -9.73 -12.70 -15.97
CA LYS A 73 -9.58 -14.09 -16.40
C LYS A 73 -10.72 -14.41 -17.38
N ASN A 74 -10.36 -14.82 -18.59
CA ASN A 74 -11.33 -15.38 -19.53
C ASN A 74 -11.72 -16.78 -19.01
N ILE A 75 -12.78 -16.83 -18.23
CA ILE A 75 -13.36 -18.08 -17.77
C ILE A 75 -14.27 -18.57 -18.91
N GLN A 76 -13.72 -19.41 -19.79
CA GLN A 76 -14.54 -20.24 -20.68
C GLN A 76 -15.20 -21.32 -19.83
N ASN A 77 -16.30 -20.97 -19.19
CA ASN A 77 -17.17 -21.94 -18.53
C ASN A 77 -18.08 -22.54 -19.61
N GLU A 78 -17.65 -23.64 -20.22
CA GLU A 78 -18.57 -24.61 -20.85
C GLU A 78 -19.37 -25.27 -19.70
N LEU A 79 -20.41 -24.58 -19.21
CA LEU A 79 -21.29 -25.10 -18.17
C LEU A 79 -22.23 -26.14 -18.79
N PRO A 80 -22.38 -27.33 -18.19
CA PRO A 80 -23.40 -28.29 -18.60
C PRO A 80 -24.80 -27.65 -18.54
N SER A 81 -25.65 -27.95 -19.51
CA SER A 81 -26.97 -27.35 -19.74
C SER A 81 -27.97 -27.39 -18.56
N ILE A 82 -27.65 -28.09 -17.48
CA ILE A 82 -28.43 -28.20 -16.24
C ILE A 82 -28.34 -26.95 -15.35
N CYS A 83 -27.31 -26.11 -15.52
CA CYS A 83 -27.00 -25.03 -14.59
C CYS A 83 -27.51 -23.63 -15.01
N LYS A 84 -28.67 -23.51 -15.67
CA LYS A 84 -29.19 -22.25 -16.26
C LYS A 84 -29.68 -21.18 -15.25
N GLY A 85 -29.30 -21.26 -13.97
CA GLY A 85 -29.86 -20.41 -12.91
C GLY A 85 -28.89 -19.51 -12.15
N VAL A 86 -27.58 -19.60 -12.37
CA VAL A 86 -26.62 -18.83 -11.57
C VAL A 86 -26.24 -17.56 -12.34
N GLN A 87 -26.81 -16.41 -11.92
CA GLN A 87 -26.32 -15.11 -12.37
C GLN A 87 -24.84 -15.01 -12.02
N GLN A 88 -24.03 -14.75 -13.03
CA GLN A 88 -22.60 -14.49 -12.90
C GLN A 88 -22.46 -13.14 -12.21
N ASP A 89 -22.29 -13.13 -10.88
CA ASP A 89 -22.07 -11.91 -10.10
C ASP A 89 -20.79 -11.26 -10.63
N SER A 90 -20.95 -10.16 -11.37
CA SER A 90 -19.82 -9.44 -11.95
C SER A 90 -18.97 -8.89 -10.81
N ALA A 91 -17.65 -9.11 -10.90
CA ALA A 91 -16.67 -8.74 -9.90
C ALA A 91 -16.47 -7.21 -9.79
N GLU A 92 -17.52 -6.45 -9.47
CA GLU A 92 -17.50 -4.98 -9.32
C GLU A 92 -17.69 -4.50 -7.87
N LYS A 93 -17.62 -5.37 -6.86
CA LYS A 93 -17.77 -4.96 -5.44
C LYS A 93 -16.50 -4.44 -4.75
N HIS A 94 -15.55 -3.87 -5.49
CA HIS A 94 -14.37 -3.19 -4.91
C HIS A 94 -14.20 -1.79 -5.53
N ALA A 95 -15.26 -0.97 -5.48
CA ALA A 95 -15.18 0.43 -5.86
C ALA A 95 -14.40 1.20 -4.77
N ILE A 96 -13.38 1.96 -5.17
CA ILE A 96 -12.82 3.01 -4.32
C ILE A 96 -13.76 4.21 -4.51
N ILE A 97 -14.49 4.59 -3.47
CA ILE A 97 -15.34 5.79 -3.50
C ILE A 97 -14.42 7.00 -3.35
N VAL A 98 -14.20 7.73 -4.46
CA VAL A 98 -13.51 9.01 -4.43
C VAL A 98 -14.57 10.10 -4.31
N GLU A 99 -14.76 10.66 -3.11
CA GLU A 99 -15.59 11.84 -2.94
C GLU A 99 -14.87 13.07 -3.54
N ARG A 100 -15.45 13.66 -4.58
CA ARG A 100 -15.03 14.97 -5.11
C ARG A 100 -15.84 16.04 -4.39
N LYS A 101 -15.15 16.99 -3.74
CA LYS A 101 -15.76 18.20 -3.19
C LYS A 101 -15.88 19.28 -4.27
#